data_AF-A0A3C0TWM5-F1
#
_entry.id   AF-A0A3C0TWM5-F1
#
_cell.length_a   1.000
_cell.length_b   1.000
_cell.length_c   1.000
_cell.angle_alpha   90.00
_cell.angle_beta   90.00
_cell.angle_gamma   90.00
#
_symmetry.space_group_name_H-M   'P 1'
#
loop_
_entity.id
_entity.type
_entity.pdbx_description
1 polymer ?
#
loop_
_entity_poly.entity_id
_entity_poly.type
_entity_poly.pdbx_seq_one_letter_code
_entity_poly.pdbx_strand_id
1 'polypeptide(L)'
;MTETPKYAPPKVWTWDKESGGRFAAINRPVAGPTHDKELPVGRHPLQLYSLGTPNGVKVTVMLEELLALGRKEAEYDAWLINIG
;
A
#
# COMPACT_ATOMS: atom_id res chain seq x y z
N MET A 1 -33.59 33.34 -5.01
CA MET A 1 -32.50 32.44 -5.44
C MET A 1 -31.33 32.72 -4.51
N THR A 2 -30.98 31.79 -3.62
CA THR A 2 -29.82 31.93 -2.73
C THR A 2 -28.59 31.38 -3.44
N GLU A 3 -27.62 32.22 -3.74
CA GLU A 3 -26.34 31.79 -4.30
C GLU A 3 -25.52 31.04 -3.24
N THR A 4 -25.10 29.81 -3.54
CA THR A 4 -24.14 29.09 -2.72
C THR A 4 -22.76 29.73 -2.91
N PRO A 5 -22.07 30.18 -1.85
CA PRO A 5 -20.75 30.76 -1.98
C PRO A 5 -19.77 29.76 -2.59
N LYS A 6 -18.91 30.22 -3.52
CA LYS A 6 -17.86 29.40 -4.11
C LYS A 6 -16.88 28.96 -3.02
N TYR A 7 -16.44 27.71 -3.08
CA TYR A 7 -15.43 27.19 -2.17
C TYR A 7 -14.13 28.01 -2.28
N ALA A 8 -13.62 28.46 -1.14
CA ALA A 8 -12.32 29.09 -1.00
C ALA A 8 -11.46 28.26 -0.03
N PRO A 9 -10.33 27.68 -0.46
CA PRO A 9 -9.47 26.91 0.42
C PRO A 9 -8.85 27.79 1.52
N PRO A 10 -8.57 27.24 2.71
CA PRO A 10 -7.92 27.99 3.78
C PRO A 10 -6.45 28.28 3.46
N LYS A 11 -5.87 29.30 4.10
CA LYS A 11 -4.44 29.65 3.98
C LYS A 11 -3.52 28.53 4.51
N VAL A 12 -3.98 27.80 5.51
CA VAL A 12 -3.32 26.63 6.07
C VAL A 12 -4.33 25.49 6.04
N TRP A 13 -3.99 24.40 5.36
CA TRP A 13 -4.85 23.23 5.29
C TRP A 13 -4.91 22.51 6.64
N THR A 14 -6.11 22.09 7.03
CA THR A 14 -6.37 21.32 8.24
C THR A 14 -7.11 20.04 7.88
N TRP A 15 -6.83 18.95 8.61
CA TRP A 15 -7.58 17.70 8.50
C TRP A 15 -8.82 17.77 9.40
N ASP A 16 -9.85 18.47 8.96
CA ASP A 16 -11.09 18.75 9.71
C ASP A 16 -12.29 17.89 9.26
N LYS A 17 -12.09 17.09 8.20
CA LYS A 17 -13.07 16.16 7.63
C LYS A 17 -12.39 14.86 7.22
N GLU A 18 -13.08 13.74 7.43
CA GLU A 18 -12.68 12.49 6.79
C GLU A 18 -12.65 12.68 5.27
N SER A 19 -11.57 12.22 4.63
CA SER A 19 -11.55 12.13 3.18
C SER A 19 -12.56 11.06 2.78
N GLY A 20 -13.70 11.44 2.19
CA GLY A 20 -14.69 10.45 1.74
C GLY A 20 -14.10 9.39 0.81
N GLY A 21 -14.72 8.22 0.75
CA GLY A 21 -14.34 7.12 -0.14
C GLY A 21 -13.81 5.87 0.55
N ARG A 22 -13.50 4.82 -0.23
CA ARG A 22 -13.14 3.47 0.26
C ARG A 22 -11.93 3.45 1.22
N PHE A 23 -11.01 4.40 1.09
CA PHE A 23 -9.77 4.45 1.86
C PHE A 23 -9.78 5.50 2.98
N ALA A 24 -10.95 6.07 3.31
CA ALA A 24 -11.10 7.05 4.40
C ALA A 24 -10.48 6.57 5.72
N ALA A 25 -10.62 5.27 6.01
CA ALA A 25 -10.15 4.65 7.24
C ALA A 25 -8.62 4.51 7.34
N ILE A 26 -7.87 4.63 6.24
CA ILE A 26 -6.41 4.43 6.23
C ILE A 26 -5.63 5.69 5.81
N ASN A 27 -6.25 6.64 5.12
CA ASN A 27 -5.62 7.88 4.68
C ASN A 27 -5.45 8.86 5.86
N ARG A 28 -4.21 9.30 6.12
CA ARG A 28 -3.88 10.25 7.19
C ARG A 28 -2.80 11.23 6.73
N PRO A 29 -2.77 12.47 7.25
CA PRO A 29 -1.73 13.45 6.92
C PRO A 29 -0.38 13.18 7.61
N VAL A 30 -0.31 12.14 8.44
CA VAL A 30 0.89 11.74 9.19
C VAL A 30 1.25 10.29 8.87
N ALA A 31 2.55 10.00 8.84
CA ALA A 31 3.10 8.66 8.67
C ALA A 31 3.39 8.00 10.04
N GLY A 32 3.79 6.73 10.01
CA GLY A 32 4.24 5.97 11.17
C GLY A 32 3.38 4.73 11.49
N PRO A 33 3.93 3.80 12.28
CA PRO A 33 3.21 2.60 12.70
C PRO A 33 1.98 2.97 13.54
N THR A 34 0.90 2.20 13.39
CA THR A 34 -0.31 2.31 14.23
C THR A 34 -0.43 1.21 15.25
N HIS A 35 0.38 0.17 15.11
CA HIS A 35 0.45 -0.99 15.97
C HIS A 35 1.80 -1.65 15.78
N ASP A 36 2.25 -2.37 16.80
CA ASP A 36 3.42 -3.24 16.69
C ASP A 36 3.00 -4.56 16.04
N LYS A 37 3.78 -5.00 15.06
CA LYS A 37 3.54 -6.26 14.35
C LYS A 37 4.85 -6.82 13.82
N GLU A 38 5.20 -8.01 14.27
CA GLU A 38 6.26 -8.78 13.65
C GLU A 38 5.77 -9.33 12.31
N LEU A 39 6.62 -9.24 11.29
CA LEU A 39 6.33 -9.77 9.97
C LEU A 39 6.79 -11.24 9.90
N PRO A 40 5.98 -12.14 9.34
CA PRO A 40 6.36 -13.54 9.19
C PRO A 40 7.53 -13.68 8.20
N VAL A 41 8.52 -14.51 8.53
CA VAL A 41 9.67 -14.80 7.66
C VAL A 41 9.66 -16.29 7.35
N GLY A 42 9.64 -16.62 6.06
CA GLY A 42 9.66 -18.00 5.58
C GLY A 42 11.07 -18.51 5.31
N ARG A 43 11.16 -19.57 4.51
CA ARG A 43 12.42 -20.28 4.25
C ARG A 43 13.18 -19.76 3.03
N HIS A 44 12.50 -19.04 2.14
CA HIS A 44 13.05 -18.63 0.86
C HIS A 44 13.92 -17.37 1.03
N PRO A 45 14.94 -17.18 0.16
CA PRO A 45 15.90 -16.08 0.32
C PRO A 45 15.28 -14.69 0.19
N LEU A 46 14.15 -14.57 -0.52
CA LEU A 46 13.43 -13.31 -0.67
C LEU A 46 12.10 -13.36 0.08
N GLN A 47 11.80 -12.31 0.85
CA GLN A 47 10.55 -12.15 1.58
C GLN A 47 9.79 -10.96 0.99
N LEU A 48 8.67 -11.24 0.31
CA LEU A 48 7.85 -10.23 -0.35
C LEU A 48 6.58 -9.96 0.46
N TYR A 49 6.44 -8.73 0.97
CA TYR A 49 5.22 -8.27 1.65
C TYR A 49 4.44 -7.36 0.70
N SER A 50 3.34 -7.87 0.12
CA SER A 50 2.69 -7.22 -1.01
C SER A 50 1.19 -7.48 -1.06
N LEU A 51 0.53 -6.89 -2.05
CA LEU A 51 -0.85 -7.17 -2.44
C LEU A 51 -0.90 -7.27 -3.96
N GLY A 52 -1.77 -8.11 -4.51
CA GLY A 52 -2.00 -8.30 -5.95
C GLY A 52 -2.61 -7.09 -6.68
N THR A 53 -2.14 -5.88 -6.38
CA THR A 53 -2.40 -4.65 -7.11
C THR A 53 -1.55 -4.58 -8.38
N PRO A 54 -1.81 -3.65 -9.31
CA PRO A 54 -0.93 -3.39 -10.45
C PRO A 54 0.54 -3.09 -10.06
N ASN A 55 0.81 -2.65 -8.82
CA ASN A 55 2.18 -2.49 -8.33
C ASN A 55 2.77 -3.81 -7.82
N GLY A 56 1.99 -4.61 -7.08
CA GLY A 56 2.47 -5.89 -6.56
C GLY A 56 2.78 -6.90 -7.66
N VAL A 57 1.95 -6.95 -8.71
CA VAL A 57 2.16 -7.88 -9.84
C VAL A 57 3.47 -7.61 -10.58
N LYS A 58 4.00 -6.38 -10.59
CA LYS A 58 5.31 -6.06 -11.19
C LYS A 58 6.42 -6.90 -10.56
N VAL A 59 6.38 -7.04 -9.23
CA VAL A 59 7.42 -7.72 -8.47
C VAL A 59 7.26 -9.23 -8.60
N THR A 60 6.04 -9.75 -8.45
CA THR A 60 5.81 -11.19 -8.58
C THR A 60 6.13 -11.67 -10.00
N VAL A 61 5.73 -10.93 -11.05
CA VAL A 61 6.10 -11.27 -12.43
C VAL A 61 7.62 -11.26 -12.60
N MET A 62 8.33 -10.24 -12.10
CA MET A 62 9.80 -10.22 -12.17
C MET A 62 10.44 -11.46 -11.53
N LEU A 63 9.95 -11.86 -10.36
CA LEU A 63 10.47 -13.04 -9.65
C LEU A 63 10.19 -14.33 -10.41
N GLU A 64 8.96 -14.50 -10.90
CA GLU A 64 8.59 -15.66 -11.74
C GLU A 64 9.41 -15.73 -13.04
N GLU A 65 9.66 -14.59 -13.69
CA GLU A 65 10.50 -14.53 -14.91
C GLU A 65 11.96 -14.93 -14.62
N LEU A 66 12.51 -14.52 -13.47
CA LEU A 66 13.84 -14.97 -13.03
C LEU A 66 13.88 -16.48 -12.74
N LEU A 67 12.84 -17.00 -12.09
CA LEU A 67 12.71 -18.44 -11.81
C LEU A 67 12.59 -19.23 -13.11
N ALA A 68 11.84 -18.74 -14.10
CA ALA A 68 11.74 -19.33 -15.43
C ALA A 68 13.11 -19.39 -16.15
N LEU A 69 14.00 -18.43 -15.90
CA LEU A 69 15.40 -18.43 -16.36
C LEU A 69 16.34 -19.30 -15.48
N GLY A 70 15.80 -20.08 -14.54
CA GLY A 70 16.55 -20.98 -13.67
C GLY A 70 17.33 -20.28 -12.55
N ARG A 71 17.05 -19.01 -12.25
CA ARG A 71 17.70 -18.26 -11.16
C ARG A 71 17.07 -18.65 -9.82
N LYS A 72 17.53 -19.77 -9.23
CA LYS A 72 17.03 -20.30 -7.96
C LYS A 72 17.14 -19.32 -6.78
N GLU A 73 18.07 -18.37 -6.85
CA GLU A 73 18.21 -17.29 -5.86
C GLU A 73 16.98 -16.36 -5.78
N ALA A 74 16.09 -16.41 -6.79
CA ALA A 74 14.86 -15.62 -6.87
C ALA A 74 13.66 -16.27 -6.16
N GLU A 75 13.83 -17.46 -5.58
CA GLU A 75 12.81 -18.11 -4.76
C GLU A 75 12.33 -17.18 -3.63
N TYR A 76 11.02 -17.12 -3.39
CA TYR A 76 10.43 -16.12 -2.51
C TYR A 76 9.21 -16.61 -1.73
N ASP A 77 9.04 -16.09 -0.51
CA ASP A 77 7.80 -16.17 0.25
C ASP A 77 6.99 -14.88 0.02
N ALA A 78 5.74 -15.00 -0.47
CA ALA A 78 4.85 -13.87 -0.71
C ALA A 78 3.77 -13.74 0.37
N TRP A 79 3.96 -12.79 1.28
CA TRP A 79 3.05 -12.49 2.38
C TRP A 79 2.07 -11.39 1.99
N LEU A 80 0.79 -11.61 2.29
CA LEU A 80 -0.27 -10.65 2.02
C LEU A 80 -0.23 -9.45 2.98
N ILE A 81 -0.16 -8.25 2.43
CA ILE A 81 -0.41 -6.98 3.13
C ILE A 81 -1.72 -6.40 2.62
N ASN A 82 -2.78 -6.50 3.42
CA ASN A 82 -4.07 -5.93 3.03
C ASN A 82 -4.12 -4.42 3.28
N ILE A 83 -4.21 -3.63 2.22
CA ILE A 83 -4.31 -2.16 2.25
C ILE A 83 -5.72 -1.64 1.95
N GLY A 84 -6.76 -2.48 1.98
CA GLY A 84 -8.13 -2.04 1.68
C GLY A 84 -9.26 -2.99 2.03
#